data_AF-A0AAJ1QDW9-F1
#
_entry.id   AF-A0AAJ1QDW9-F1
#
_cell.length_a   1.000
_cell.length_b   1.000
_cell.length_c   1.000
_cell.angle_alpha   90.00
_cell.angle_beta   90.00
_cell.angle_gamma   90.00
#
_symmetry.space_group_name_H-M   'P 1'
#
loop_
_entity.id
_entity.type
_entity.pdbx_description
1 polymer ?
#
loop_
_entity_poly.entity_id
_entity_poly.type
_entity_poly.pdbx_seq_one_letter_code
_entity_poly.pdbx_strand_id
1 'polypeptide(L)'
;MKSIIDIISNSPTLQTLWKNANYVKIKLSVEQKYSRKGLTLNGQVIDELLANSNNEYISHKAFNIELYKAAFSTFSQLAYTIGHEFVHVKHINSGFTLKVYNKMDIGEGKKYLERLAYTWEINFGNSKALDKLRYYE
;
A
#
# COMPACT_ATOMS: atom_id res chain seq x y z
N MET A 1 24.91 -4.45 13.12
CA MET A 1 24.15 -5.30 12.17
C MET A 1 23.23 -4.38 11.38
N LYS A 2 23.27 -4.34 10.04
CA LYS A 2 22.34 -3.50 9.25
C LYS A 2 20.92 -4.05 9.45
N SER A 3 19.92 -3.18 9.68
CA SER A 3 18.54 -3.66 9.81
C SER A 3 18.10 -4.29 8.49
N ILE A 4 17.15 -5.22 8.54
CA ILE A 4 16.62 -5.87 7.33
C ILE A 4 16.10 -4.87 6.30
N ILE A 5 15.59 -3.76 6.80
CA ILE A 5 15.10 -2.61 6.03
C ILE A 5 16.22 -1.87 5.30
N ASP A 6 17.38 -1.71 5.94
CA ASP A 6 18.56 -1.09 5.31
C ASP A 6 19.14 -1.98 4.22
N ILE A 7 19.04 -3.31 4.36
CA ILE A 7 19.48 -4.26 3.32
C ILE A 7 18.57 -4.18 2.09
N ILE A 8 17.25 -4.14 2.32
CA ILE A 8 16.24 -4.14 1.25
C ILE A 8 16.18 -2.81 0.51
N SER A 9 16.27 -1.69 1.22
CA SER A 9 16.22 -0.36 0.59
C SER A 9 17.43 -0.06 -0.28
N ASN A 10 18.53 -0.77 -0.02
CA ASN A 10 19.74 -0.72 -0.83
C ASN A 10 19.85 -1.89 -1.82
N SER A 11 18.83 -2.75 -1.96
CA SER A 11 18.84 -3.85 -2.93
C SER A 11 18.65 -3.32 -4.36
N PRO A 12 19.64 -3.48 -5.25
CA PRO A 12 19.53 -2.98 -6.63
C PRO A 12 18.39 -3.66 -7.40
N THR A 13 18.14 -4.94 -7.17
CA THR A 13 17.06 -5.70 -7.81
C THR A 13 15.69 -5.12 -7.45
N LEU A 14 15.46 -4.82 -6.18
CA LEU A 14 14.19 -4.22 -5.74
C LEU A 14 14.04 -2.80 -6.26
N GLN A 15 15.10 -1.99 -6.24
CA GLN A 15 15.08 -0.65 -6.84
C GLN A 15 14.75 -0.68 -8.34
N THR A 16 15.23 -1.66 -9.09
CA THR A 16 14.91 -1.83 -10.52
C THR A 16 13.45 -2.23 -10.73
N LEU A 17 12.91 -3.16 -9.93
CA LEU A 17 11.50 -3.53 -9.99
C LEU A 17 10.59 -2.33 -9.70
N TRP A 18 10.97 -1.46 -8.76
CA TRP A 18 10.22 -0.24 -8.44
C TRP A 18 10.19 0.74 -9.61
N LYS A 19 11.34 0.99 -10.25
CA LYS A 19 11.43 1.88 -11.41
C LYS A 19 10.56 1.41 -12.58
N ASN A 20 10.55 0.10 -12.85
CA ASN A 20 9.78 -0.47 -13.96
C ASN A 20 8.26 -0.43 -13.74
N ALA A 21 7.79 -0.26 -12.50
CA ALA A 21 6.37 -0.15 -12.18
C ALA A 21 5.79 1.27 -12.37
N ASN A 22 6.52 2.21 -13.01
CA ASN A 22 6.16 3.63 -13.06
C ASN A 22 5.90 4.24 -11.68
N TYR A 23 6.58 3.69 -10.69
CA TYR A 23 6.37 3.94 -9.29
C TYR A 23 7.62 4.63 -8.74
N VAL A 24 7.45 5.78 -8.11
CA VAL A 24 8.54 6.76 -8.06
C VAL A 24 9.62 6.31 -7.07
N LYS A 25 9.34 5.90 -5.82
CA LYS A 25 10.35 5.41 -4.83
C LYS A 25 9.69 4.66 -3.67
N ILE A 26 10.39 3.74 -2.98
CA ILE A 26 10.05 3.40 -1.58
C ILE A 26 10.79 4.39 -0.66
N LYS A 27 10.05 5.03 0.25
CA LYS A 27 10.63 5.90 1.29
C LYS A 27 10.62 5.16 2.62
N LEU A 28 11.77 5.10 3.28
CA LEU A 28 11.83 4.65 4.66
C LEU A 28 11.64 5.83 5.61
N SER A 29 10.61 5.75 6.45
CA SER A 29 10.43 6.66 7.57
C SER A 29 10.89 6.00 8.86
N VAL A 30 11.65 6.74 9.67
CA VAL A 30 12.01 6.32 11.03
C VAL A 30 10.84 6.55 11.98
N GLU A 31 10.03 7.58 11.73
CA GLU A 31 8.87 7.95 12.53
C GLU A 31 7.66 7.12 12.12
N GLN A 32 7.14 6.34 13.05
CA GLN A 32 5.95 5.54 12.88
C GLN A 32 4.69 6.40 13.01
N LYS A 33 3.76 6.29 12.05
CA LYS A 33 2.47 6.99 12.11
C LYS A 33 1.38 6.08 12.68
N TYR A 34 0.43 6.72 13.36
CA TYR A 34 -0.78 6.09 13.86
C TYR A 34 -1.96 6.47 12.96
N SER A 35 -2.81 5.51 12.64
CA SER A 35 -4.11 5.78 12.04
C SER A 35 -5.04 6.49 13.04
N ARG A 36 -6.13 7.11 12.56
CA ARG A 36 -7.15 7.77 13.41
C ARG A 36 -7.78 6.85 14.49
N LYS A 37 -7.59 5.53 14.40
CA LYS A 37 -8.07 4.53 15.36
C LYS A 37 -6.99 4.01 16.31
N GLY A 38 -5.82 4.67 16.39
CA GLY A 38 -4.71 4.25 17.24
C GLY A 38 -3.97 3.00 16.74
N LEU A 39 -4.33 2.46 15.58
CA LEU A 39 -3.59 1.36 14.96
C LEU A 39 -2.32 1.89 14.30
N THR A 40 -1.21 1.24 14.61
CA THR A 40 0.08 1.44 13.98
C THR A 40 0.01 1.15 12.48
N LEU A 41 0.49 2.09 11.67
CA LEU A 41 0.69 1.87 10.24
C LEU A 41 2.07 1.24 10.02
N ASN A 42 2.13 0.21 9.18
CA ASN A 42 3.39 -0.44 8.79
C ASN A 42 3.91 0.12 7.46
N GLY A 43 2.99 0.37 6.52
CA GLY A 43 3.23 1.03 5.26
C GLY A 43 2.05 1.94 4.88
N GLN A 44 2.26 2.79 3.88
CA GLN A 44 1.19 3.53 3.21
C GLN A 44 1.61 3.94 1.80
N VAL A 45 0.69 3.88 0.83
CA VAL A 45 0.85 4.58 -0.45
C VAL A 45 0.63 6.08 -0.26
N ILE A 46 1.56 6.89 -0.77
CA ILE A 46 1.41 8.33 -0.98
C ILE A 46 0.92 8.56 -2.40
N ASP A 47 -0.27 9.12 -2.50
CA ASP A 47 -1.00 9.32 -3.74
C ASP A 47 -1.66 10.71 -3.80
N GLU A 48 -2.18 11.04 -4.97
CA GLU A 48 -3.01 12.22 -5.22
C GLU A 48 -4.27 11.80 -5.96
N LEU A 49 -5.41 12.18 -5.41
CA LEU A 49 -6.73 11.95 -5.98
C LEU A 49 -7.37 13.31 -6.26
N LEU A 50 -7.76 13.55 -7.52
CA LEU A 50 -8.39 14.78 -7.97
C LEU A 50 -9.84 14.52 -8.36
N ALA A 51 -10.72 15.43 -7.95
CA ALA A 51 -12.13 15.44 -8.34
C ALA A 51 -12.45 16.72 -9.12
N ASN A 52 -13.40 16.64 -10.03
CA ASN A 52 -13.96 17.81 -10.72
C ASN A 52 -15.01 18.51 -9.83
N SER A 53 -15.60 19.60 -10.33
CA SER A 53 -16.65 20.37 -9.63
C SER A 53 -17.94 19.58 -9.37
N ASN A 54 -18.14 18.44 -10.05
CA ASN A 54 -19.30 17.57 -9.90
C ASN A 54 -19.05 16.42 -8.92
N ASN A 55 -17.93 16.45 -8.17
CA ASN A 55 -17.47 15.39 -7.27
C ASN A 55 -17.12 14.06 -7.98
N GLU A 56 -16.89 14.08 -9.28
CA GLU A 56 -16.39 12.91 -10.00
C GLU A 56 -14.86 12.89 -9.95
N TYR A 57 -14.28 11.76 -9.59
CA TYR A 57 -12.83 11.59 -9.58
C TYR A 57 -12.30 11.46 -11.00
N ILE A 58 -11.35 12.32 -11.38
CA ILE A 58 -10.83 12.42 -12.75
C ILE A 58 -9.37 11.98 -12.89
N SER A 59 -8.64 11.90 -11.76
CA SER A 59 -7.26 11.45 -11.75
C SER A 59 -6.91 10.84 -10.40
N HIS A 60 -6.17 9.75 -10.41
CA HIS A 60 -5.58 9.16 -9.22
C HIS A 60 -4.21 8.62 -9.55
N LYS A 61 -3.17 9.10 -8.87
CA LYS A 61 -1.78 8.71 -9.13
C LYS A 61 -1.05 8.38 -7.85
N ALA A 62 -0.34 7.25 -7.84
CA ALA A 62 0.53 6.86 -6.73
C ALA A 62 1.97 7.33 -7.02
N PHE A 63 2.61 7.94 -6.03
CA PHE A 63 3.98 8.44 -6.16
C PHE A 63 4.97 7.55 -5.42
N ASN A 64 4.71 7.25 -4.16
CA ASN A 64 5.62 6.48 -3.34
C ASN A 64 4.88 5.67 -2.28
N ILE A 65 5.59 4.80 -1.59
CA ILE A 65 5.16 3.98 -0.46
C ILE A 65 6.11 4.38 0.65
N GLU A 66 5.55 4.83 1.74
CA GLU A 66 6.27 5.11 2.96
C GLU A 66 6.19 3.88 3.87
N LEU A 67 7.34 3.32 4.23
CA LEU A 67 7.45 2.18 5.16
C LEU A 67 8.02 2.67 6.49
N TYR A 68 7.45 2.22 7.60
CA TYR A 68 7.83 2.68 8.94
C TYR A 68 8.81 1.72 9.59
N LYS A 69 10.07 2.14 9.75
CA LYS A 69 11.19 1.26 10.13
C LYS A 69 10.93 0.48 11.43
N ALA A 70 10.35 1.14 12.41
CA ALA A 70 10.03 0.55 13.72
C ALA A 70 8.89 -0.50 13.67
N ALA A 71 8.14 -0.59 12.57
CA ALA A 71 6.98 -1.46 12.46
C ALA A 71 7.31 -2.92 12.13
N PHE A 72 8.54 -3.20 11.68
CA PHE A 72 8.89 -4.51 11.12
C PHE A 72 9.88 -5.24 12.01
N SER A 73 9.43 -6.37 12.54
CA SER A 73 10.25 -7.27 13.35
C SER A 73 10.86 -8.43 12.54
N THR A 74 10.35 -8.69 11.34
CA THR A 74 10.75 -9.83 10.50
C THR A 74 10.77 -9.49 9.01
N PHE A 75 11.52 -10.26 8.22
CA PHE A 75 11.52 -10.15 6.75
C PHE A 75 10.12 -10.34 6.16
N SER A 76 9.41 -11.39 6.62
CA SER A 76 8.11 -11.76 6.08
C SER A 76 7.08 -10.64 6.26
N GLN A 77 7.04 -9.99 7.44
CA GLN A 77 6.16 -8.83 7.67
C GLN A 77 6.41 -7.71 6.67
N LEU A 78 7.68 -7.41 6.41
CA LEU A 78 8.08 -6.38 5.46
C LEU A 78 7.73 -6.76 4.03
N ALA A 79 8.01 -8.01 3.63
CA ALA A 79 7.69 -8.51 2.29
C ALA A 79 6.18 -8.47 2.01
N TYR A 80 5.36 -8.93 2.95
CA TYR A 80 3.91 -8.88 2.83
C TYR A 80 3.38 -7.45 2.79
N THR A 81 3.89 -6.57 3.66
CA THR A 81 3.48 -5.15 3.65
C THR A 81 3.85 -4.47 2.34
N ILE A 82 5.09 -4.66 1.85
CA ILE A 82 5.49 -4.12 0.55
C ILE A 82 4.57 -4.62 -0.56
N GLY A 83 4.30 -5.93 -0.59
CA GLY A 83 3.41 -6.52 -1.58
C GLY A 83 1.98 -5.98 -1.52
N HIS A 84 1.43 -5.82 -0.31
CA HIS A 84 0.13 -5.20 -0.06
C HIS A 84 0.06 -3.80 -0.67
N GLU A 85 1.01 -2.93 -0.35
CA GLU A 85 1.05 -1.58 -0.87
C GLU A 85 1.27 -1.55 -2.39
N PHE A 86 2.00 -2.51 -2.96
CA PHE A 86 2.15 -2.64 -4.41
C PHE A 86 0.84 -2.98 -5.14
N VAL A 87 -0.03 -3.76 -4.52
CA VAL A 87 -1.37 -4.02 -5.07
C VAL A 87 -2.14 -2.71 -5.18
N HIS A 88 -2.10 -1.86 -4.15
CA HIS A 88 -2.71 -0.52 -4.19
C HIS A 88 -2.12 0.35 -5.29
N VAL A 89 -0.79 0.45 -5.38
CA VAL A 89 -0.10 1.19 -6.44
C VAL A 89 -0.55 0.73 -7.83
N LYS A 90 -0.63 -0.59 -8.06
CA LYS A 90 -1.06 -1.16 -9.33
C LYS A 90 -2.50 -0.76 -9.67
N HIS A 91 -3.41 -0.81 -8.69
CA HIS A 91 -4.80 -0.39 -8.88
C HIS A 91 -4.93 1.10 -9.17
N ILE A 92 -4.16 1.94 -8.47
CA ILE A 92 -4.16 3.39 -8.68
C ILE A 92 -3.65 3.71 -10.09
N ASN A 93 -2.44 3.26 -10.43
CA ASN A 93 -1.78 3.64 -11.67
C ASN A 93 -2.41 3.01 -12.93
N SER A 94 -3.21 1.94 -12.79
CA SER A 94 -4.01 1.38 -13.89
C SER A 94 -5.35 2.08 -14.10
N GLY A 95 -5.70 3.06 -13.24
CA GLY A 95 -7.01 3.72 -13.23
C GLY A 95 -8.13 2.85 -12.66
N PHE A 96 -7.83 1.68 -12.10
CA PHE A 96 -8.82 0.81 -11.48
C PHE A 96 -9.41 1.45 -10.22
N THR A 97 -8.57 2.03 -9.35
CA THR A 97 -9.04 2.72 -8.14
C THR A 97 -10.00 3.86 -8.46
N LEU A 98 -9.70 4.64 -9.51
CA LEU A 98 -10.56 5.73 -9.97
C LEU A 98 -11.96 5.22 -10.38
N LYS A 99 -12.02 4.11 -11.13
CA LYS A 99 -13.27 3.46 -11.51
C LYS A 99 -14.05 2.97 -10.29
N VAL A 100 -13.37 2.41 -9.29
CA VAL A 100 -13.97 1.96 -8.04
C VAL A 100 -14.58 3.14 -7.29
N TYR A 101 -13.84 4.23 -7.07
CA TYR A 101 -14.33 5.40 -6.33
C TYR A 101 -15.41 6.21 -7.05
N ASN A 102 -15.52 6.13 -8.37
CA ASN A 102 -16.64 6.72 -9.10
C ASN A 102 -17.89 5.83 -9.09
N LYS A 103 -17.73 4.52 -8.93
CA LYS A 103 -18.85 3.55 -8.91
C LYS A 103 -19.39 3.30 -7.49
N MET A 104 -18.51 3.40 -6.51
CA MET A 104 -18.76 3.17 -5.09
C MET A 104 -18.39 4.46 -4.36
N ASP A 105 -19.06 4.80 -3.25
CA ASP A 105 -18.56 5.91 -2.42
C ASP A 105 -17.11 5.62 -1.96
N ILE A 106 -16.36 6.67 -1.63
CA ILE A 106 -14.94 6.54 -1.27
C ILE A 106 -14.70 5.60 -0.08
N GLY A 107 -15.66 5.49 0.86
CA GLY A 107 -15.55 4.63 2.03
C GLY A 107 -15.61 3.16 1.63
N GLU A 108 -16.65 2.77 0.89
CA GLU A 108 -16.84 1.41 0.41
C GLU A 108 -15.79 1.01 -0.63
N GLY A 109 -15.40 1.95 -1.51
CA GLY A 109 -14.31 1.73 -2.46
C GLY A 109 -12.98 1.42 -1.77
N LYS A 110 -12.64 2.15 -0.69
CA LYS A 110 -11.43 1.87 0.11
C LYS A 110 -11.47 0.49 0.73
N LYS A 111 -12.59 0.09 1.35
CA LYS A 111 -12.74 -1.25 1.92
C LYS A 111 -12.57 -2.33 0.86
N TYR A 112 -13.16 -2.14 -0.32
CA TYR A 112 -13.02 -3.08 -1.44
C TYR A 112 -11.56 -3.24 -1.88
N LEU A 113 -10.82 -2.15 -2.03
CA LEU A 113 -9.41 -2.20 -2.44
C LEU A 113 -8.52 -2.84 -1.37
N GLU A 114 -8.77 -2.56 -0.09
CA GLU A 114 -8.10 -3.23 1.05
C GLU A 114 -8.34 -4.74 1.02
N ARG A 115 -9.59 -5.19 0.77
CA ARG A 115 -9.89 -6.62 0.64
C ARG A 115 -9.08 -7.28 -0.48
N LEU A 116 -8.92 -6.63 -1.62
CA LEU A 116 -8.11 -7.15 -2.72
C LEU A 116 -6.62 -7.29 -2.32
N ALA A 117 -6.09 -6.30 -1.59
CA ALA A 117 -4.70 -6.33 -1.12
C ALA A 117 -4.47 -7.44 -0.06
N TYR A 118 -5.37 -7.60 0.92
CA TYR A 118 -5.26 -8.71 1.88
C TYR A 118 -5.51 -10.08 1.24
N THR A 119 -6.38 -10.17 0.23
CA THR A 119 -6.56 -11.40 -0.55
C THR A 119 -5.26 -11.79 -1.26
N TRP A 120 -4.54 -10.81 -1.82
CA TRP A 120 -3.21 -11.05 -2.39
C TRP A 120 -2.23 -11.57 -1.33
N GLU A 121 -2.20 -10.98 -0.14
CA GLU A 121 -1.32 -11.43 0.96
C GLU A 121 -1.59 -12.88 1.36
N ILE A 122 -2.87 -13.27 1.47
CA ILE A 122 -3.30 -14.64 1.80
C ILE A 122 -2.81 -15.61 0.72
N ASN A 123 -3.04 -15.28 -0.56
CA ASN A 123 -2.60 -16.10 -1.69
C ASN A 123 -1.07 -16.25 -1.76
N PHE A 124 -0.32 -15.30 -1.22
CA PHE A 124 1.13 -15.35 -1.09
C PHE A 124 1.64 -15.97 0.23
N GLY A 125 0.73 -16.49 1.07
CA GLY A 125 1.08 -17.28 2.25
C GLY A 125 1.01 -16.53 3.59
N ASN A 126 0.49 -15.30 3.64
CA ASN A 126 0.25 -14.60 4.91
C ASN A 126 -1.11 -14.98 5.50
N SER A 127 -1.20 -16.11 6.19
CA SER A 127 -2.45 -16.54 6.84
C SER A 127 -2.99 -15.54 7.88
N LYS A 128 -2.13 -14.71 8.48
CA LYS A 128 -2.54 -13.67 9.45
C LYS A 128 -3.34 -12.54 8.80
N ALA A 129 -3.28 -12.38 7.47
CA ALA A 129 -4.08 -11.40 6.74
C ALA A 129 -5.59 -11.72 6.74
N LEU A 130 -6.00 -12.95 7.09
CA LEU A 130 -7.42 -13.33 7.23
C LEU A 130 -8.15 -12.50 8.28
N ASP A 131 -7.49 -12.16 9.40
CA ASP A 131 -8.10 -11.34 10.45
C ASP A 131 -8.36 -9.91 9.98
N LYS A 132 -7.45 -9.40 9.14
CA LYS A 132 -7.58 -8.08 8.52
C LYS A 132 -8.65 -8.09 7.45
N LEU A 133 -8.70 -9.12 6.61
CA LEU A 133 -9.71 -9.26 5.56
C LEU A 133 -11.13 -9.18 6.15
N ARG A 134 -11.40 -9.92 7.23
CA ARG A 134 -12.69 -9.93 7.94
C ARG A 134 -13.11 -8.58 8.52
N TYR A 135 -12.16 -7.69 8.83
CA TYR A 135 -12.48 -6.33 9.30
C TYR A 135 -13.00 -5.42 8.17
N TYR A 136 -12.67 -5.73 6.91
CA TYR A 136 -13.08 -4.97 5.73
C TYR A 136 -14.26 -5.59 4.98
N GLU A 137 -14.73 -6.77 5.41
CA GLU A 137 -16.00 -7.39 5.00
C GLU A 137 -17.18 -6.77 5.76
#